data_AF-A0A2E1NDG5-F1
#
_entry.id   AF-A0A2E1NDG5-F1
#
_cell.length_a   1.000
_cell.length_b   1.000
_cell.length_c   1.000
_cell.angle_alpha   90.00
_cell.angle_beta   90.00
_cell.angle_gamma   90.00
#
_symmetry.space_group_name_H-M   'P 1'
#
loop_
_entity.id
_entity.type
_entity.pdbx_description
1 polymer ?
#
loop_
_entity_poly.entity_id
_entity_poly.type
_entity_poly.pdbx_seq_one_letter_code
_entity_poly.pdbx_strand_id
1 'polypeptide(L)'
;MKENEFPVLKVSDIDWDIEHEEFDKLPKNFKLNWGSKNWDFNEVSNWVSQKFDWVFNSINISQVGVWQESSCCCAGGCNCC
;
A
#
# COMPACT_ATOMS: atom_id res chain seq x y z
N MET A 1 16.83 -10.76 1.08
CA MET A 1 16.01 -9.70 0.45
C MET A 1 16.93 -8.58 0.04
N LYS A 2 16.88 -8.10 -1.20
CA LYS A 2 17.75 -7.01 -1.64
C LYS A 2 17.39 -5.73 -0.87
N GLU A 3 18.34 -4.81 -0.73
CA GLU A 3 18.17 -3.65 0.16
C GLU A 3 17.00 -2.73 -0.23
N ASN A 4 16.57 -2.75 -1.51
CA ASN A 4 15.60 -1.81 -2.08
C ASN A 4 14.27 -2.46 -2.52
N GLU A 5 13.93 -3.63 -1.98
CA GLU A 5 12.67 -4.31 -2.28
C GLU A 5 11.64 -4.05 -1.18
N PHE A 6 10.48 -3.53 -1.58
CA PHE A 6 9.37 -3.22 -0.69
C PHE A 6 8.11 -3.96 -1.14
N PRO A 7 7.24 -4.41 -0.22
CA PRO A 7 6.05 -5.16 -0.57
C PRO A 7 4.99 -4.26 -1.23
N VAL A 8 4.33 -4.82 -2.25
CA VAL A 8 3.11 -4.24 -2.82
C VAL A 8 1.92 -4.95 -2.18
N LEU A 9 1.11 -4.18 -1.49
CA LEU A 9 -0.10 -4.65 -0.81
C LEU A 9 -1.30 -4.34 -1.68
N LYS A 10 -2.15 -5.34 -1.89
CA LYS A 10 -3.48 -5.15 -2.45
C LYS A 10 -4.45 -5.07 -1.28
N VAL A 11 -5.09 -3.93 -1.16
CA VAL A 11 -6.20 -3.72 -0.25
C VAL A 11 -7.47 -3.96 -1.05
N SER A 12 -8.31 -4.90 -0.61
CA SER A 12 -9.59 -5.21 -1.24
C SER A 12 -10.66 -5.45 -0.21
N ASP A 13 -11.90 -5.60 -0.67
CA ASP A 13 -13.04 -5.99 0.15
C ASP A 13 -13.21 -5.06 1.37
N ILE A 14 -12.97 -3.77 1.16
CA ILE A 14 -13.11 -2.77 2.23
C ILE A 14 -14.60 -2.56 2.48
N ASP A 15 -15.03 -2.94 3.67
CA ASP A 15 -16.38 -2.74 4.17
C ASP A 15 -16.42 -1.42 4.95
N TRP A 16 -16.60 -0.33 4.22
CA TRP A 16 -16.70 1.01 4.81
C TRP A 16 -17.95 1.12 5.64
N ASP A 17 -17.83 1.80 6.78
CA ASP A 17 -18.99 2.10 7.59
C ASP A 17 -19.92 3.07 6.84
N ILE A 18 -21.15 2.63 6.61
CA ILE A 18 -22.15 3.31 5.77
C ILE A 18 -22.89 4.44 6.50
N GLU A 19 -22.47 4.80 7.72
CA GLU A 19 -23.13 5.84 8.51
C GLU A 19 -23.18 7.23 7.82
N HIS A 20 -22.42 7.44 6.75
CA HIS A 20 -22.43 8.70 5.98
C HIS A 20 -22.67 8.48 4.48
N GLU A 21 -23.52 9.32 3.88
CA GLU A 21 -23.95 9.27 2.46
C GLU A 21 -22.81 9.32 1.43
N GLU A 22 -21.58 9.69 1.84
CA GLU A 22 -20.41 9.80 0.98
C GLU A 22 -19.61 8.49 0.83
N PHE A 23 -20.04 7.39 1.47
CA PHE A 23 -19.34 6.11 1.43
C PHE A 23 -19.15 5.56 0.00
N ASP A 24 -20.05 5.92 -0.94
CA ASP A 24 -20.02 5.46 -2.33
C ASP A 24 -18.80 6.01 -3.10
N LYS A 25 -18.19 7.11 -2.62
CA LYS A 25 -16.98 7.70 -3.19
C LYS A 25 -15.70 6.96 -2.77
N LEU A 26 -15.78 6.09 -1.76
CA LEU A 26 -14.61 5.41 -1.21
C LEU A 26 -14.23 4.19 -2.07
N PRO A 27 -12.93 3.98 -2.32
CA PRO A 27 -12.48 2.84 -3.09
C PRO A 27 -12.71 1.54 -2.29
N LYS A 28 -13.29 0.53 -2.95
CA LYS A 28 -13.41 -0.83 -2.37
C LYS A 28 -12.18 -1.69 -2.58
N ASN A 29 -11.28 -1.26 -3.47
CA ASN A 29 -10.02 -1.93 -3.73
C ASN A 29 -8.99 -0.94 -4.27
N PHE A 30 -7.73 -1.10 -3.85
CA PHE A 30 -6.60 -0.34 -4.38
C PHE A 30 -5.28 -1.09 -4.14
N LYS A 31 -4.23 -0.67 -4.85
CA LYS A 31 -2.87 -1.15 -4.62
C LYS A 31 -2.08 -0.10 -3.86
N LEU A 32 -1.31 -0.57 -2.88
CA LEU A 32 -0.48 0.23 -2.00
C LEU A 32 0.96 -0.26 -2.08
N ASN A 33 1.84 0.64 -2.52
CA ASN A 33 3.28 0.41 -2.45
C ASN A 33 3.72 0.74 -1.02
N TRP A 34 3.93 -0.29 -0.19
CA TRP A 34 4.30 -0.07 1.20
C TRP A 34 5.75 0.39 1.28
N GLY A 35 6.07 1.29 2.21
CA GLY A 35 7.42 1.88 2.35
C GLY A 35 8.38 1.07 3.23
N SER A 36 7.94 -0.07 3.76
CA SER A 36 8.71 -0.87 4.72
C SER A 36 8.77 -2.32 4.27
N LYS A 37 9.90 -3.00 4.49
CA LYS A 37 10.04 -4.44 4.16
C LYS A 37 9.07 -5.32 4.93
N ASN A 38 8.84 -4.96 6.18
CA ASN A 38 7.84 -5.57 7.03
C ASN A 38 6.58 -4.70 7.01
N TRP A 39 5.44 -5.35 7.01
CA TRP A 39 4.15 -4.72 7.15
C TRP A 39 3.32 -5.55 8.12
N ASP A 40 2.50 -4.88 8.90
CA ASP A 40 1.55 -5.51 9.79
C ASP A 40 0.14 -5.16 9.34
N PHE A 41 -0.79 -6.10 9.50
CA PHE A 41 -2.19 -5.87 9.17
C PHE A 41 -2.75 -4.66 9.91
N ASN A 42 -2.41 -4.46 11.18
CA ASN A 42 -2.90 -3.34 11.98
C ASN A 42 -2.33 -2.00 11.51
N GLU A 43 -1.04 -1.95 11.15
CA GLU A 43 -0.40 -0.74 10.62
C GLU A 43 -1.07 -0.29 9.31
N VAL A 44 -1.23 -1.23 8.38
CA VAL A 44 -1.82 -0.93 7.07
C VAL A 44 -3.29 -0.55 7.23
N SER A 45 -4.04 -1.27 8.08
CA SER A 45 -5.44 -0.97 8.41
C SER A 45 -5.59 0.45 8.98
N ASN A 46 -4.77 0.81 9.97
CA ASN A 46 -4.79 2.14 10.56
C ASN A 46 -4.42 3.22 9.54
N TRP A 47 -3.44 2.96 8.67
CA TRP A 47 -3.09 3.86 7.58
C TRP A 47 -4.26 4.07 6.61
N VAL A 48 -5.01 3.02 6.25
CA VAL A 48 -6.20 3.15 5.40
C VAL A 48 -7.22 4.08 6.04
N SER A 49 -7.56 3.86 7.32
CA SER A 49 -8.52 4.72 8.03
C SER A 49 -8.09 6.17 8.06
N GLN A 50 -6.83 6.45 8.38
CA GLN A 50 -6.30 7.83 8.40
C GLN A 50 -6.24 8.46 7.02
N LYS A 51 -5.94 7.68 5.98
CA LYS A 51 -5.81 8.17 4.61
C LYS A 51 -7.15 8.65 4.04
N PHE A 52 -8.22 7.92 4.35
CA PHE A 52 -9.58 8.21 3.88
C PHE A 52 -10.42 8.97 4.91
N ASP A 53 -9.88 9.21 6.11
CA ASP A 53 -10.58 9.79 7.26
C ASP A 53 -11.89 9.07 7.57
N TRP A 54 -11.85 7.73 7.50
CA TRP A 54 -13.05 6.89 7.55
C TRP A 54 -12.83 5.56 8.28
N VAL A 55 -13.88 5.06 8.92
CA VAL A 55 -13.88 3.80 9.67
C VAL A 55 -14.44 2.66 8.81
N PHE A 56 -13.80 1.49 8.84
CA PHE A 56 -14.29 0.30 8.15
C PHE A 56 -14.52 -0.83 9.15
N ASN A 57 -15.50 -1.67 8.85
CA ASN A 57 -15.80 -2.87 9.64
C ASN A 57 -14.84 -4.02 9.29
N SER A 58 -14.46 -4.11 8.02
CA SER A 58 -13.56 -5.15 7.54
C SER A 58 -12.70 -4.66 6.39
N ILE A 59 -11.49 -5.22 6.28
CA ILE A 59 -10.54 -4.93 5.22
C ILE A 59 -9.74 -6.19 4.91
N ASN A 60 -9.52 -6.46 3.63
CA ASN A 60 -8.64 -7.54 3.19
C ASN A 60 -7.33 -6.95 2.68
N ILE A 61 -6.21 -7.41 3.21
CA ILE A 61 -4.87 -6.93 2.86
C ILE A 61 -4.04 -8.13 2.48
N SER A 62 -3.59 -8.17 1.23
CA SER A 62 -2.79 -9.27 0.70
C SER A 62 -1.56 -8.74 -0.02
N GLN A 63 -0.38 -9.30 0.26
CA GLN A 63 0.82 -8.97 -0.49
C GLN A 63 0.77 -9.62 -1.87
N VAL A 64 0.73 -8.80 -2.92
CA VAL A 64 0.62 -9.25 -4.31
C VAL A 64 1.91 -9.13 -5.11
N GLY A 65 2.95 -8.58 -4.49
CA GLY A 65 4.26 -8.49 -5.13
C GLY A 65 5.26 -7.71 -4.30
N VAL A 66 6.36 -7.34 -4.94
CA VAL A 66 7.35 -6.40 -4.43
C VAL A 66 7.62 -5.35 -5.49
N TRP A 67 7.77 -4.11 -5.08
CA TRP A 67 8.26 -3.03 -5.92
C TRP A 67 9.70 -2.74 -5.51
N GLN A 68 10.52 -2.47 -6.51
CA GLN A 68 11.88 -2.02 -6.32
C GLN A 68 11.87 -0.53 -6.53
N GLU A 69 12.30 0.23 -5.54
CA GLU A 69 12.68 1.60 -5.82
C GLU A 69 13.90 1.51 -6.74
N SER A 70 13.70 1.84 -8.02
CA SER A 70 14.78 2.01 -8.98
C SER A 70 15.57 3.25 -8.57
N SER A 71 16.34 3.13 -7.49
CA SER A 71 17.52 3.94 -7.32
C SER A 71 18.39 3.57 -8.51
N CYS A 72 18.51 4.50 -9.45
CA CYS A 72 19.46 4.42 -10.55
C CYS A 72 20.86 4.36 -9.96
N CYS A 73 21.25 3.19 -9.47
CA CYS A 73 22.63 2.81 -9.32
C CYS A 73 23.00 2.22 -10.66
N CYS A 74 23.60 3.05 -11.52
CA CYS A 74 24.44 2.57 -12.60
C CYS A 74 25.45 1.58 -12.00
N ALA A 75 25.16 0.30 -12.15
CA ALA A 75 26.06 -0.78 -11.80
C ALA A 75 27.14 -0.85 -12.87
N GLY A 76 28.14 0.02 -12.73
CA GLY A 76 29.26 0.12 -13.64
C GLY A 76 29.77 1.54 -13.60
N GLY A 77 30.97 1.73 -13.04
CA GLY A 77 31.59 3.05 -13.01
C GLY A 77 31.65 3.70 -14.39
N CYS A 78 31.64 5.03 -14.39
CA CYS A 78 31.88 5.92 -15.52
C CYS A 78 30.88 5.88 -16.71
N ASN A 79 30.50 7.10 -17.10
CA ASN A 79 29.95 7.53 -18.40
C ASN A 79 28.56 7.04 -18.82
N CYS A 80 27.62 8.00 -18.90
CA CYS A 80 26.51 8.21 -19.85
C CYS A 80 25.57 9.23 -19.18
N CYS A 81 25.33 10.47 -19.62
CA CYS A 81 25.54 11.17 -20.89
C CYS A 81 26.25 12.51 -20.72
#